data_AF-A0A448DYQ2-F1
#
_entry.id   AF-A0A448DYQ2-F1
#
_cell.length_a   1.000
_cell.length_b   1.000
_cell.length_c   1.000
_cell.angle_alpha   90.00
_cell.angle_beta   90.00
_cell.angle_gamma   90.00
#
_symmetry.space_group_name_H-M   'P 1'
#
loop_
_entity.id
_entity.type
_entity.pdbx_description
1 polymer ?
#
loop_
_entity_poly.entity_id
_entity_poly.type
_entity_poly.pdbx_seq_one_letter_code
_entity_poly.pdbx_strand_id
1 'polypeptide(L)'
;MLTRPDKNSLRAMLELQVQEKLQHDPDALTTYAAKPEPERKPYTSKPTVQDQAFQKELEQMRADAESVVIRTPKGEPEDEGEGEGEGEGALSLKLDDYPNL
;
A
#
# COMPACT_ATOMS: atom_id res chain seq x y z
N MET A 1 58.53 22.99 -29.29
CA MET A 1 57.64 24.08 -28.82
C MET A 1 56.33 23.43 -28.40
N LEU A 2 56.06 23.28 -27.09
CA LEU A 2 54.79 22.72 -26.64
C LEU A 2 53.72 23.79 -26.88
N THR A 3 52.82 23.57 -27.83
CA THR A 3 51.75 24.50 -28.15
C THR A 3 50.80 24.56 -26.96
N ARG A 4 50.58 25.76 -26.41
CA ARG A 4 49.59 25.95 -25.36
C ARG A 4 48.22 25.64 -25.96
N PRO A 5 47.45 24.68 -25.40
CA PRO A 5 46.12 24.40 -25.89
C PRO A 5 45.24 25.64 -25.77
N ASP A 6 44.35 25.82 -26.75
CA ASP A 6 43.31 26.85 -26.68
C ASP A 6 42.42 26.62 -25.44
N LYS A 7 41.83 27.69 -24.91
CA LYS A 7 41.03 27.62 -23.69
C LYS A 7 39.84 26.67 -23.85
N ASN A 8 39.23 26.64 -25.03
CA ASN A 8 38.07 25.80 -25.29
C ASN A 8 38.46 24.32 -25.42
N SER A 9 39.57 24.00 -26.07
CA SER A 9 40.04 22.61 -26.16
C SER A 9 40.46 22.07 -24.79
N LEU A 10 41.08 22.92 -23.96
CA LEU A 10 41.42 22.55 -22.59
C LEU A 10 40.17 22.27 -21.73
N ARG A 11 39.12 23.09 -21.85
CA ARG A 11 37.84 22.86 -21.16
C ARG A 11 37.22 21.52 -21.56
N ALA A 12 37.09 21.26 -22.87
CA ALA A 12 36.51 20.03 -23.38
C ALA A 12 37.28 18.78 -22.92
N MET A 13 38.61 18.83 -22.93
CA MET A 13 39.46 17.74 -22.44
C MET A 13 39.25 17.47 -20.94
N LEU A 14 39.18 18.53 -20.12
CA LEU A 14 38.96 18.39 -18.68
C LEU A 14 37.55 17.87 -18.36
N GLU A 15 36.53 18.32 -19.10
CA GLU A 15 35.16 17.82 -18.95
C GLU A 15 35.05 16.32 -19.23
N LEU A 16 35.71 15.84 -20.30
CA LEU A 16 35.74 14.42 -20.64
C LEU A 16 36.42 13.59 -19.56
N GLN A 17 37.55 14.08 -19.03
CA GLN A 17 38.26 13.41 -17.93
C GLN A 17 37.40 13.34 -16.66
N VAL A 18 36.67 14.40 -16.32
CA VAL A 18 35.77 14.40 -15.16
C VAL A 18 34.62 13.41 -15.37
N GLN A 19 34.02 13.37 -16.56
CA GLN A 19 32.93 12.43 -16.87
C GLN A 19 33.40 10.97 -16.78
N GLU A 20 34.55 10.65 -17.36
CA GLU A 20 35.12 9.30 -17.31
C GLU A 20 35.38 8.87 -15.85
N LYS A 21 35.96 9.75 -15.02
CA LYS A 21 36.20 9.46 -13.61
C LYS A 21 34.91 9.27 -12.82
N LEU A 22 33.88 10.07 -13.11
CA LEU A 22 32.56 9.92 -12.49
C LEU A 22 31.84 8.63 -12.88
N GLN A 23 32.05 8.13 -14.11
CA GLN A 23 31.50 6.85 -14.53
C GLN A 23 32.13 5.67 -13.80
N HIS A 24 33.43 5.74 -13.51
CA HIS A 24 34.14 4.69 -12.77
C HIS A 24 33.90 4.77 -11.26
N ASP A 25 33.98 5.96 -10.67
CA ASP A 25 33.89 6.19 -9.23
C ASP A 25 32.86 7.30 -8.92
N PRO A 26 31.56 6.96 -8.78
CA PRO A 26 30.52 7.94 -8.53
C PRO A 26 30.66 8.63 -7.15
N ASP A 27 31.26 7.93 -6.19
CA ASP A 27 31.44 8.43 -4.81
C ASP A 27 32.73 9.26 -4.64
N ALA A 28 33.53 9.46 -5.70
CA ALA A 28 34.76 10.25 -5.62
C ALA A 28 34.51 11.75 -5.41
N LEU A 29 33.33 12.26 -5.77
CA LEU A 29 32.96 13.66 -5.54
C LEU A 29 32.33 13.84 -4.17
N THR A 30 33.09 14.47 -3.27
CA THR A 30 32.54 14.96 -1.99
C THR A 30 31.88 16.31 -2.20
N THR A 31 30.56 16.36 -2.11
CA THR A 31 29.80 17.62 -2.09
C THR A 31 29.80 18.21 -0.68
N TYR A 32 30.41 19.38 -0.51
CA TYR A 32 30.38 20.13 0.75
C TYR A 32 29.06 20.87 1.00
N ALA A 33 28.14 20.82 0.03
CA ALA A 33 26.79 21.33 0.22
C ALA A 33 26.14 20.58 1.38
N ALA A 34 25.44 21.31 2.24
CA ALA A 34 24.61 20.68 3.26
C ALA A 34 23.61 19.76 2.58
N LYS A 35 23.64 18.47 2.93
CA LYS A 35 22.59 17.54 2.51
C LYS A 35 21.29 18.00 3.18
N PRO A 36 20.15 17.91 2.49
CA PRO A 36 18.86 18.19 3.13
C PRO A 36 18.73 17.31 4.38
N GLU A 37 18.17 17.87 5.44
CA GLU A 37 17.92 17.11 6.66
C GLU A 37 17.10 15.85 6.31
N PRO A 38 17.44 14.69 6.88
CA PRO A 38 16.70 13.48 6.62
C PRO A 38 15.23 13.68 6.99
N GLU A 39 14.32 13.30 6.10
CA GLU A 39 12.89 13.38 6.37
C GLU A 39 12.56 12.62 7.64
N ARG A 40 11.90 13.31 8.58
CA ARG A 40 11.44 12.71 9.83
C ARG A 40 10.27 11.81 9.52
N LYS A 41 10.53 10.51 9.34
CA LYS A 41 9.46 9.52 9.20
C LYS A 41 8.59 9.57 10.45
N PRO A 42 7.25 9.53 10.32
CA PRO A 42 6.37 9.39 11.48
C PRO A 42 6.74 8.10 12.22
N TYR A 43 6.60 8.09 13.54
CA TYR A 43 6.83 6.89 14.32
C TYR A 43 5.83 5.80 13.89
N THR A 44 6.33 4.75 13.25
CA THR A 44 5.53 3.57 12.91
C THR A 44 5.90 2.43 13.85
N SER A 45 4.92 1.89 14.55
CA SER A 45 5.12 0.67 15.34
C SER A 45 5.30 -0.52 14.40
N LYS A 46 6.11 -1.49 14.82
CA LYS A 46 6.16 -2.79 14.15
C LYS A 46 4.81 -3.50 14.36
N PRO A 47 4.28 -4.24 13.36
CA PRO A 47 3.06 -5.00 13.52
C PRO A 47 3.27 -6.04 14.62
N THR A 48 2.31 -6.12 15.53
CA THR A 48 2.28 -7.12 16.59
C THR A 48 2.03 -8.52 16.00
N VAL A 49 2.24 -9.56 16.82
CA VAL A 49 1.93 -10.95 16.41
C VAL A 49 0.44 -11.11 16.05
N GLN A 50 -0.44 -10.38 16.75
CA GLN A 50 -1.88 -10.39 16.49
C GLN A 50 -2.20 -9.71 15.15
N ASP A 51 -1.56 -8.58 14.84
CA ASP A 51 -1.77 -7.89 13.57
C ASP A 51 -1.38 -8.78 12.37
N GLN A 52 -0.30 -9.56 12.52
CA GLN A 52 0.13 -10.50 11.50
C GLN A 52 -0.84 -11.69 11.34
N ALA A 53 -1.39 -12.19 12.45
CA ALA A 53 -2.40 -13.25 12.39
C ALA A 53 -3.69 -12.76 11.71
N PHE A 54 -4.13 -11.55 12.03
CA PHE A 54 -5.32 -10.95 11.42
C PHE A 54 -5.14 -10.72 9.91
N GLN A 55 -3.96 -10.27 9.46
CA GLN A 55 -3.66 -10.13 8.03
C GLN A 55 -3.78 -11.46 7.28
N LYS A 56 -3.28 -12.55 7.86
CA LYS A 56 -3.39 -13.90 7.28
C LYS A 56 -4.83 -14.38 7.20
N GLU A 57 -5.65 -14.09 8.21
CA GLU A 57 -7.07 -14.44 8.20
C GLU A 57 -7.83 -13.67 7.10
N LEU A 58 -7.54 -12.37 6.92
CA LEU A 58 -8.12 -11.59 5.82
C LEU A 58 -7.72 -12.14 4.44
N GLU A 59 -6.47 -12.58 4.27
CA GLU A 59 -6.01 -13.23 3.04
C GLU A 59 -6.76 -14.54 2.79
N GLN A 60 -6.96 -15.36 3.84
CA GLN A 60 -7.71 -16.61 3.75
C GLN A 60 -9.16 -16.37 3.35
N MET A 61 -9.86 -15.40 3.98
CA MET A 61 -11.24 -15.07 3.64
C MET A 61 -11.39 -14.58 2.19
N ARG A 62 -10.41 -13.83 1.67
CA ARG A 62 -10.40 -13.42 0.25
C ARG A 62 -10.26 -14.62 -0.68
N ALA A 63 -9.33 -15.53 -0.39
CA ALA A 63 -9.15 -16.75 -1.17
C ALA A 63 -10.40 -17.64 -1.12
N ASP A 64 -11.03 -17.76 0.05
CA ASP A 64 -12.27 -18.52 0.22
C ASP A 64 -13.42 -17.86 -0.56
N ALA A 65 -13.57 -16.53 -0.51
CA ALA A 65 -14.58 -15.81 -1.28
C ALA A 65 -14.40 -15.97 -2.80
N GLU A 66 -13.17 -15.94 -3.30
CA GLU A 66 -12.85 -16.24 -4.70
C GLU A 66 -13.22 -17.69 -5.07
N SER A 67 -13.10 -18.63 -4.12
CA SER A 67 -13.45 -20.04 -4.32
C SER A 67 -14.95 -20.35 -4.14
N VAL A 68 -15.69 -19.54 -3.37
CA VAL A 68 -17.11 -19.74 -3.02
C VAL A 68 -18.07 -19.41 -4.18
N VAL A 69 -17.61 -18.71 -5.22
CA VAL A 69 -18.41 -18.43 -6.44
C VAL A 69 -18.84 -19.72 -7.19
N ILE A 70 -18.33 -20.90 -6.83
CA ILE A 70 -18.64 -22.17 -7.52
C ILE A 70 -19.73 -23.02 -6.82
N ARG A 71 -20.23 -22.67 -5.63
CA ARG A 71 -21.27 -23.48 -4.96
C ARG A 71 -22.55 -22.71 -4.66
N THR A 72 -23.35 -22.49 -5.70
CA THR A 72 -24.80 -22.27 -5.54
C THR A 72 -25.52 -23.63 -5.56
N PRO A 73 -26.00 -24.18 -4.43
CA PRO A 73 -26.95 -25.27 -4.48
C PRO A 73 -28.31 -24.70 -4.92
N LYS A 74 -28.65 -25.02 -6.15
CA LYS A 74 -29.98 -24.88 -6.75
C LYS A 74 -31.03 -25.59 -5.89
N GLY A 75 -32.08 -24.88 -5.51
CA GLY A 75 -33.25 -25.40 -4.79
C GLY A 75 -34.38 -24.37 -4.83
N GLU A 76 -35.25 -24.54 -5.82
CA GLU A 76 -36.46 -23.75 -6.13
C GLU A 76 -37.66 -24.16 -5.23
N PRO A 77 -38.82 -23.45 -5.32
CA PRO A 77 -39.75 -23.19 -4.22
C PRO A 77 -40.97 -24.13 -4.20
N GLU A 78 -41.38 -24.53 -2.99
CA GLU A 78 -42.70 -25.09 -2.64
C GLU A 78 -42.91 -24.66 -1.17
N ASP A 79 -44.06 -24.21 -0.67
CA ASP A 79 -45.43 -24.65 -0.91
C ASP A 79 -46.37 -23.62 -0.24
N GLU A 80 -47.58 -23.47 -0.78
CA GLU A 80 -48.63 -22.60 -0.27
C GLU A 80 -49.25 -23.21 0.99
N GLY A 81 -49.13 -22.52 2.12
CA GLY A 81 -49.75 -22.91 3.38
C GLY A 81 -50.39 -21.72 4.07
N GLU A 82 -51.67 -21.49 3.79
CA GLU A 82 -52.52 -20.60 4.58
C GLU A 82 -52.59 -21.12 6.02
N GLY A 83 -51.99 -20.38 6.94
CA GLY A 83 -52.04 -20.60 8.37
C GLY A 83 -52.04 -19.25 9.08
N GLU A 84 -53.23 -18.68 9.29
CA GLU A 84 -53.40 -17.52 10.17
C GLU A 84 -53.11 -17.96 11.61
N GLY A 85 -51.93 -17.63 12.11
CA GLY A 85 -51.51 -17.98 13.46
C GLY A 85 -50.07 -17.60 13.74
N GLU A 86 -49.92 -16.40 14.32
CA GLU A 86 -48.82 -16.02 15.23
C GLU A 86 -47.38 -15.93 14.67
N GLY A 87 -46.87 -14.69 14.65
CA GLY A 87 -45.47 -14.44 14.99
C GLY A 87 -44.47 -14.30 13.85
N GLU A 88 -44.63 -13.28 13.00
CA GLU A 88 -43.53 -12.81 12.14
C GLU A 88 -42.95 -11.47 12.64
N GLY A 89 -41.73 -11.56 13.17
CA GLY A 89 -40.61 -10.96 12.45
C GLY A 89 -40.69 -9.48 12.11
N ALA A 90 -40.77 -8.62 13.11
CA ALA A 90 -40.12 -7.32 13.02
C ALA A 90 -39.77 -6.85 14.44
N LEU A 91 -38.57 -7.20 14.94
CA LEU A 91 -37.93 -6.40 15.99
C LEU A 91 -37.52 -5.06 15.36
N SER A 92 -38.51 -4.28 14.95
CA SER A 92 -38.37 -2.87 14.67
C SER A 92 -38.17 -2.22 16.02
N LEU A 93 -36.90 -2.16 16.44
CA LEU A 93 -36.46 -1.48 17.65
C LEU A 93 -36.81 -0.01 17.44
N LYS A 94 -37.97 0.42 17.95
CA LYS A 94 -38.47 1.77 17.70
C LYS A 94 -37.70 2.71 18.61
N LEU A 95 -37.36 3.87 18.08
CA LEU A 95 -36.61 4.89 18.83
C LEU A 95 -37.37 5.35 20.10
N ASP A 96 -38.68 5.12 20.14
CA ASP A 96 -39.56 5.43 21.26
C ASP A 96 -39.44 4.44 22.45
N ASP A 97 -38.76 3.30 22.27
CA ASP A 97 -38.54 2.29 23.33
C ASP A 97 -37.44 2.72 24.33
N TYR A 98 -36.81 3.88 24.11
CA TYR A 98 -35.79 4.44 25.00
C TYR A 98 -36.30 5.71 25.69
N PRO A 99 -37.02 5.59 26.82
CA PRO A 99 -37.44 6.75 27.60
C PRO A 99 -36.24 7.26 28.40
N ASN A 100 -35.28 7.92 27.75
CA ASN A 100 -34.24 8.79 28.32
C ASN A 100 -33.27 9.36 27.25
N LEU A 101 -33.74 9.63 26.02
CA LEU A 101 -33.09 10.56 25.11
C LEU A 101 -33.88 11.87 25.02
#